data_AF-A0A8B8E6C3-F1
#
_entry.id   AF-A0A8B8E6C3-F1
#
_cell.length_a   1.000
_cell.length_b   1.000
_cell.length_c   1.000
_cell.angle_alpha   90.00
_cell.angle_beta   90.00
_cell.angle_gamma   90.00
#
_symmetry.space_group_name_H-M   'P 1'
#
loop_
_entity.id
_entity.type
_entity.pdbx_description
1 polymer ?
#
loop_
_entity_poly.entity_id
_entity_poly.type
_entity_poly.pdbx_seq_one_letter_code
_entity_poly.pdbx_strand_id
1 'polypeptide(L)'
;MAALGYSVWIAVFVISLSLAVDTFINVQTSYEEWSAWGECTASCGMMGTQQRTRGCHHILVGILTFSHECPVAGKESLFCFGACTQPAATMTSTSLGSWSNWGQFSSCDKSCGGGIQIRRRVCSGGTCIGDSLESASCNNHQCPVKSTTLLPTTRTTASTSTTSQSSSTNSMIYMTIKRR
;
A
#
# COMPACT_ATOMS: atom_id res chain seq x y z
N MET A 1 64.24 16.37 54.87
CA MET A 1 62.87 15.83 54.89
C MET A 1 61.86 16.91 54.47
N ALA A 2 61.87 17.35 53.21
CA ALA A 2 60.96 18.42 52.73
C ALA A 2 60.45 18.25 51.29
N ALA A 3 60.96 17.29 50.51
CA ALA A 3 60.58 17.09 49.10
C ALA A 3 59.26 16.31 48.91
N LEU A 4 58.84 15.53 49.92
CA LEU A 4 57.64 14.69 49.82
C LEU A 4 56.35 15.47 50.11
N GLY A 5 56.42 16.60 50.83
CA GLY A 5 55.24 17.44 51.10
C GLY A 5 54.82 18.25 49.87
N TYR A 6 55.78 18.77 49.10
CA TYR A 6 55.50 19.64 47.96
C TYR A 6 54.79 18.91 46.81
N SER A 7 55.19 17.65 46.56
CA SER A 7 54.61 16.82 45.51
C SER A 7 53.16 16.41 45.79
N VAL A 8 52.82 16.16 47.06
CA VAL A 8 51.44 15.86 47.49
C VAL A 8 50.57 17.11 47.42
N TRP A 9 51.10 18.28 47.79
CA TRP A 9 50.38 19.54 47.65
C TRP A 9 50.11 19.93 46.20
N ILE A 10 51.08 19.73 45.29
CA ILE A 10 50.85 19.93 43.84
C ILE A 10 49.81 18.95 43.32
N ALA A 11 49.87 17.67 43.70
CA ALA A 11 48.88 16.68 43.26
C ALA A 11 47.47 17.01 43.78
N VAL A 12 47.31 17.41 45.04
CA VAL A 12 46.01 17.83 45.61
C VAL A 12 45.54 19.13 44.97
N PHE A 13 46.42 20.10 44.72
CA PHE A 13 46.04 21.35 44.05
C PHE A 13 45.65 21.11 42.59
N VAL A 14 46.35 20.24 41.87
CA VAL A 14 46.03 19.86 40.49
C VAL A 14 44.78 19.00 40.43
N ILE A 15 44.52 18.10 41.40
CA ILE A 15 43.27 17.32 41.52
C ILE A 15 42.09 18.23 41.89
N SER A 16 42.27 19.20 42.79
CA SER A 16 41.26 20.22 43.09
C SER A 16 41.02 21.18 41.93
N LEU A 17 42.05 21.52 41.14
CA LEU A 17 41.94 22.33 39.93
C LEU A 17 41.31 21.52 38.77
N SER A 18 41.55 20.21 38.70
CA SER A 18 40.94 19.31 37.70
C SER A 18 39.49 18.93 38.03
N LEU A 19 39.14 18.81 39.31
CA LEU A 19 37.75 18.72 39.78
C LEU A 19 37.00 20.07 39.71
N ALA A 20 37.72 21.19 39.57
CA ALA A 20 37.14 22.52 39.36
C ALA A 20 36.96 22.91 37.88
N VAL A 21 37.53 22.15 36.93
CA VAL A 21 37.26 22.29 35.48
C VAL A 21 36.16 21.35 34.98
N ASP A 22 35.62 20.49 35.85
CA ASP A 22 34.29 19.89 35.65
C ASP A 22 33.18 20.88 36.02
N THR A 23 33.38 22.18 35.74
CA THR A 23 32.25 23.02 35.35
C THR A 23 31.74 22.44 34.04
N PHE A 24 30.87 21.43 34.16
CA PHE A 24 29.88 21.12 33.14
C PHE A 24 29.34 22.46 32.68
N ILE A 25 29.74 22.88 31.48
CA ILE A 25 29.21 24.07 30.83
C ILE A 25 27.75 23.72 30.55
N ASN A 26 26.90 23.93 31.55
CA ASN A 26 25.47 23.79 31.41
C ASN A 26 25.04 25.04 30.65
N VAL A 27 25.17 24.97 29.32
CA VAL A 27 24.45 25.85 28.44
C VAL A 27 22.98 25.54 28.68
N GLN A 28 22.37 26.29 29.56
CA GLN A 28 20.93 26.26 29.73
C GLN A 28 20.32 26.88 28.47
N THR A 29 20.18 26.09 27.41
CA THR A 29 19.54 26.51 26.16
C THR A 29 18.06 26.66 26.44
N SER A 30 17.55 27.89 26.45
CA SER A 30 16.12 28.13 26.47
C SER A 30 15.61 28.15 25.04
N TYR A 31 14.47 27.49 24.81
CA TYR A 31 13.85 27.39 23.51
C TYR A 31 12.69 28.37 23.42
N GLU A 32 12.53 28.98 22.25
CA GLU A 32 11.37 29.78 21.94
C GLU A 32 10.14 28.91 21.61
N GLU A 33 9.02 29.58 21.34
CA GLU A 33 7.85 28.93 20.80
C GLU A 33 8.14 28.34 19.41
N TRP A 34 7.48 27.23 19.10
CA TRP A 34 7.63 26.57 17.81
C TRP A 34 7.06 27.43 16.69
N SER A 35 7.75 27.44 15.54
CA SER A 35 7.14 27.95 14.31
C SER A 35 5.92 27.12 13.93
N ALA A 36 5.08 27.69 13.06
CA ALA A 36 4.12 26.89 12.31
C ALA A 36 4.83 25.75 11.56
N TRP A 37 4.10 24.67 11.30
CA TRP A 37 4.57 23.61 10.43
C TRP A 37 4.76 24.13 9.00
N GLY A 38 5.89 23.80 8.39
CA GLY A 38 6.09 24.01 6.97
C GLY A 38 5.17 23.12 6.14
N GLU A 39 5.04 23.45 4.85
CA GLU A 39 4.27 22.65 3.90
C GLU A 39 4.78 21.21 3.82
N CYS A 40 3.87 20.28 3.52
CA CYS A 40 4.24 18.89 3.31
C CYS A 40 5.09 18.76 2.05
N THR A 41 6.24 18.10 2.16
CA THR A 41 7.12 17.85 0.99
C THR A 41 6.46 16.97 -0.07
N ALA A 42 5.47 16.17 0.31
CA ALA A 42 4.75 15.32 -0.61
C ALA A 42 3.61 16.05 -1.33
N SER A 43 3.40 15.65 -2.58
CA SER A 43 2.26 16.05 -3.38
C SER A 43 0.96 15.44 -2.84
N CYS A 44 -0.18 15.95 -3.30
CA CYS A 44 -1.53 15.51 -2.93
C CYS A 44 -1.65 13.97 -2.78
N GLY A 45 -2.05 13.52 -1.59
CA GLY A 45 -2.33 12.12 -1.27
C GLY A 45 -1.09 11.22 -1.08
N MET A 46 0.12 11.72 -1.33
CA MET A 46 1.36 10.99 -1.07
C MET A 46 1.88 11.28 0.34
N MET A 47 2.65 10.33 0.89
CA MET A 47 3.29 10.48 2.18
C MET A 47 4.61 11.25 2.03
N GLY A 48 4.79 12.26 2.86
CA GLY A 48 5.99 13.09 2.92
C GLY A 48 6.33 13.44 4.35
N THR A 49 7.23 14.41 4.50
CA THR A 49 7.61 14.98 5.79
C THR A 49 7.37 16.48 5.79
N GLN A 50 6.91 16.98 6.93
CA GLN A 50 6.84 18.39 7.24
C GLN A 50 7.81 18.69 8.37
N GLN A 51 8.36 19.90 8.36
CA GLN A 51 9.34 20.32 9.35
C GLN A 51 8.90 21.63 10.00
N ARG A 52 9.21 21.79 11.27
CA ARG A 52 9.14 23.06 11.98
C ARG A 52 10.42 23.29 12.75
N THR A 53 10.71 24.55 13.01
CA THR A 53 11.91 24.97 13.71
C THR A 53 11.54 25.93 14.83
N ARG A 54 12.38 26.00 15.85
CA ARG A 54 12.28 27.01 16.91
C ARG A 54 13.64 27.61 17.17
N GLY A 55 13.65 28.91 17.49
CA GLY A 55 14.83 29.59 17.97
C GLY A 55 15.25 29.09 19.35
N CYS A 56 16.49 29.36 19.71
CA CYS A 56 17.03 29.09 21.02
C CYS A 56 17.96 30.23 21.43
N HIS A 57 17.95 30.52 22.72
CA HIS A 57 18.89 31.44 23.32
C HIS A 57 20.02 30.64 23.94
N HIS A 58 21.24 31.03 23.61
CA HIS A 58 22.43 30.48 24.22
C HIS A 58 22.85 31.41 25.36
N ILE A 59 22.71 30.94 26.60
CA ILE A 59 23.16 31.68 27.79
C ILE A 59 24.67 31.42 27.94
N LEU A 60 25.48 32.13 27.15
CA LEU A 60 26.91 32.24 27.43
C LEU A 60 27.08 33.34 28.48
N VAL A 61 27.37 32.94 29.71
CA VAL A 61 27.89 33.78 30.80
C VAL A 61 27.34 35.23 30.77
N GLY A 62 26.03 35.37 30.98
CA GLY A 62 25.39 36.67 31.21
C GLY A 62 25.01 37.51 29.98
N ILE A 63 25.23 37.04 28.75
CA ILE A 63 24.78 37.72 27.53
C ILE A 63 23.82 36.81 26.77
N LEU A 64 22.56 37.24 26.62
CA LEU A 64 21.58 36.54 25.79
C LEU A 64 21.98 36.71 24.33
N THR A 65 22.57 35.67 23.74
CA THR A 65 22.85 35.62 22.30
C THR A 65 21.78 34.78 21.62
N PHE A 66 21.07 35.39 20.67
CA PHE A 66 20.05 34.74 19.86
C PHE A 66 20.73 33.99 18.72
N SER A 67 20.48 32.69 18.60
CA SER A 67 21.02 31.85 17.52
C SER A 67 19.88 31.21 16.74
N HIS A 68 19.99 31.24 15.40
CA HIS A 68 19.08 30.52 14.50
C HIS A 68 19.52 29.07 14.23
N GLU A 69 20.80 28.74 14.41
CA GLU A 69 21.27 27.36 14.42
C GLU A 69 21.21 26.80 15.84
N CYS A 70 20.14 26.09 16.14
CA CYS A 70 19.92 25.41 17.40
C CYS A 70 20.31 23.92 17.32
N PRO A 71 20.62 23.26 18.46
CA PRO A 71 20.86 21.82 18.51
C PRO A 71 19.70 21.02 17.90
N VAL A 72 19.85 19.71 17.71
CA VAL A 72 18.84 18.82 17.10
C VAL A 72 17.43 19.02 17.67
N ALA A 73 17.29 19.38 18.96
CA ALA A 73 16.02 19.69 19.62
C ALA A 73 15.33 21.00 19.16
N GLY A 74 15.98 21.80 18.30
CA GLY A 74 15.41 22.99 17.65
C GLY A 74 14.73 22.69 16.32
N LYS A 75 14.82 21.46 15.81
CA LYS A 75 14.18 21.02 14.57
C LYS A 75 13.34 19.77 14.81
N GLU A 76 12.07 19.83 14.41
CA GLU A 76 11.16 18.70 14.49
C GLU A 76 10.66 18.32 13.10
N SER A 77 10.51 17.02 12.85
CA SER A 77 10.01 16.48 11.59
C SER A 77 8.97 15.42 11.86
N LEU A 78 7.82 15.53 11.21
CA LEU A 78 6.71 14.56 11.30
C LEU A 78 6.28 14.13 9.90
N PHE A 79 5.67 12.95 9.84
CA PHE A 79 5.03 12.48 8.62
C PHE A 79 3.74 13.26 8.36
N CYS A 80 3.53 13.57 7.10
CA CYS A 80 2.32 14.23 6.60
C CYS A 80 1.87 13.54 5.31
N PHE A 81 0.58 13.65 5.02
CA PHE A 81 0.06 13.38 3.69
C PHE A 81 -0.17 14.72 3.00
N GLY A 82 0.24 14.84 1.73
CA GLY A 82 0.08 16.08 0.97
C GLY A 82 -1.40 16.50 0.91
N ALA A 83 -1.71 17.69 1.42
CA ALA A 83 -3.08 18.21 1.43
C ALA A 83 -3.53 18.49 0.00
N CYS A 84 -4.63 17.85 -0.42
CA CYS A 84 -5.25 18.12 -1.70
C CYS A 84 -6.20 19.32 -1.53
N THR A 85 -5.75 20.54 -1.83
CA THR A 85 -6.62 21.73 -1.92
C THR A 85 -7.43 21.77 -3.22
N GLN A 86 -7.77 20.58 -3.76
CA GLN A 86 -8.83 20.50 -4.75
C GLN A 86 -10.09 21.01 -4.04
N PRO A 87 -10.76 22.05 -4.57
CA PRO A 87 -12.05 22.43 -4.01
C PRO A 87 -12.92 21.18 -3.99
N ALA A 88 -13.69 21.01 -2.92
CA ALA A 88 -14.82 20.07 -2.88
C ALA A 88 -15.94 20.46 -3.88
N ALA A 89 -15.57 21.08 -5.01
CA ALA A 89 -16.37 21.42 -6.16
C ALA A 89 -16.10 20.44 -7.30
N THR A 90 -15.99 19.16 -6.96
CA THR A 90 -16.77 18.13 -7.63
C THR A 90 -17.19 17.12 -6.57
N MET A 91 -18.16 17.50 -5.74
CA MET A 91 -19.37 16.67 -5.74
C MET A 91 -19.81 16.61 -7.20
N THR A 92 -19.21 15.73 -8.00
CA THR A 92 -19.97 15.17 -9.09
C THR A 92 -21.18 14.64 -8.36
N SER A 93 -22.32 15.29 -8.58
CA SER A 93 -23.54 14.53 -8.75
C SER A 93 -23.22 13.51 -9.83
N THR A 94 -22.49 12.46 -9.46
CA THR A 94 -22.41 11.23 -10.21
C THR A 94 -23.80 10.70 -10.00
N SER A 95 -24.76 11.21 -10.78
CA SER A 95 -26.07 10.61 -10.85
C SER A 95 -25.78 9.15 -11.11
N LEU A 96 -26.13 8.27 -10.18
CA LEU A 96 -25.87 6.85 -10.37
C LEU A 96 -26.73 6.44 -11.58
N GLY A 97 -26.06 5.92 -12.59
CA GLY A 97 -26.72 5.42 -13.78
C GLY A 97 -27.57 4.21 -13.41
N SER A 98 -28.71 4.07 -14.08
CA SER A 98 -29.55 2.88 -13.92
C SER A 98 -29.25 1.88 -15.02
N TRP A 99 -28.96 0.64 -14.64
CA TRP A 99 -28.86 -0.46 -15.60
C TRP A 99 -30.23 -0.76 -16.20
N SER A 100 -30.26 -0.96 -17.52
CA SER A 100 -31.38 -1.65 -18.16
C SER A 100 -31.48 -3.09 -17.65
N ASN A 101 -32.62 -3.72 -17.90
CA ASN A 101 -32.70 -5.17 -17.82
C ASN A 101 -31.64 -5.81 -18.72
N TRP A 102 -31.17 -6.99 -18.32
CA TRP A 102 -30.30 -7.80 -19.18
C TRP A 102 -31.02 -8.15 -20.48
N GLY A 103 -30.29 -8.01 -21.59
CA GLY A 103 -30.69 -8.59 -22.86
C GLY A 103 -30.68 -10.11 -22.80
N GLN A 104 -31.20 -10.73 -23.86
CA GLN A 104 -31.13 -12.18 -24.02
C GLN A 104 -29.68 -12.64 -24.19
N PHE A 105 -29.41 -13.87 -23.80
CA PHE A 105 -28.14 -14.52 -24.15
C PHE A 105 -28.04 -14.69 -25.66
N SER A 106 -26.83 -14.50 -26.18
CA SER A 106 -26.48 -14.88 -27.53
C SER A 106 -26.66 -16.38 -27.73
N SER A 107 -26.69 -16.82 -28.98
CA SER A 107 -26.45 -18.23 -29.29
C SER A 107 -25.12 -18.68 -28.70
N CYS A 108 -25.07 -19.94 -28.26
CA CYS A 108 -23.84 -20.55 -27.78
C CYS A 108 -22.81 -20.60 -28.92
N ASP A 109 -21.56 -20.25 -28.62
CA ASP A 109 -20.47 -20.28 -29.60
C ASP A 109 -20.17 -21.68 -30.15
N LYS A 110 -20.49 -22.72 -29.39
CA LYS A 110 -20.35 -24.12 -29.77
C LYS A 110 -21.68 -24.84 -29.64
N SER A 111 -21.95 -25.73 -30.59
CA SER A 111 -23.12 -26.59 -30.53
C SER A 111 -23.00 -27.74 -29.54
N CYS A 112 -21.78 -28.14 -29.16
CA CYS A 112 -21.48 -29.24 -28.25
C CYS A 112 -20.08 -29.10 -27.63
N GLY A 113 -19.76 -29.88 -26.61
CA GLY A 113 -18.44 -29.95 -25.99
C GLY A 113 -18.11 -28.77 -25.07
N GLY A 114 -19.12 -28.02 -24.61
CA GLY A 114 -18.97 -26.88 -23.72
C GLY A 114 -18.54 -25.60 -24.45
N GLY A 115 -19.50 -24.69 -24.57
CA GLY A 115 -19.37 -23.36 -25.15
C GLY A 115 -19.73 -22.24 -24.18
N ILE A 116 -19.71 -21.02 -24.69
CA ILE A 116 -20.00 -19.77 -23.97
C ILE A 116 -21.09 -19.00 -24.72
N GLN A 117 -22.05 -18.48 -23.97
CA GLN A 117 -23.04 -17.53 -24.42
C GLN A 117 -22.89 -16.23 -23.63
N ILE A 118 -23.20 -15.10 -24.26
CA ILE A 118 -22.97 -13.77 -23.69
C ILE A 118 -24.27 -12.97 -23.73
N ARG A 119 -24.59 -12.24 -22.67
CA ARG A 119 -25.66 -11.24 -22.65
C ARG A 119 -25.12 -9.87 -22.29
N ARG A 120 -25.84 -8.82 -22.72
CA ARG A 120 -25.47 -7.41 -22.50
C ARG A 120 -26.61 -6.65 -21.84
N ARG A 121 -26.28 -5.65 -21.02
CA ARG A 121 -27.18 -4.60 -20.55
C ARG A 121 -26.62 -3.22 -20.87
N VAL A 122 -27.48 -2.21 -20.90
CA VAL A 122 -27.12 -0.82 -21.24
C VAL A 122 -27.23 0.04 -19.98
N CYS A 123 -26.26 0.94 -19.77
CA CYS A 123 -26.31 1.93 -18.70
C CYS A 123 -27.01 3.19 -19.20
N SER A 124 -28.06 3.61 -18.49
CA SER A 124 -28.79 4.84 -18.81
C SER A 124 -28.49 5.92 -17.78
N GLY A 125 -27.92 7.04 -18.26
CA GLY A 125 -27.51 8.18 -17.46
C GLY A 125 -26.27 7.90 -16.60
N GLY A 126 -25.61 8.97 -16.15
CA GLY A 126 -24.69 8.85 -15.03
C GLY A 126 -23.52 7.86 -15.17
N THR A 127 -23.13 7.28 -14.03
CA THR A 127 -22.15 6.19 -13.96
C THR A 127 -22.80 4.95 -13.36
N CYS A 128 -22.78 3.82 -14.07
CA CYS A 128 -23.26 2.55 -13.55
C CYS A 128 -22.11 1.72 -12.96
N ILE A 129 -22.32 1.14 -11.77
CA ILE A 129 -21.37 0.25 -11.12
C ILE A 129 -21.68 -1.21 -11.50
N GLY A 130 -20.66 -1.97 -11.91
CA GLY A 130 -20.75 -3.38 -12.33
C GLY A 130 -20.60 -3.58 -13.84
N ASP A 131 -20.63 -4.84 -14.29
CA ASP A 131 -20.31 -5.19 -15.67
C ASP A 131 -21.47 -4.95 -16.65
N SER A 132 -21.17 -4.53 -17.87
CA SER A 132 -22.14 -4.39 -18.96
C SER A 132 -22.37 -5.70 -19.74
N LEU A 133 -21.50 -6.69 -19.53
CA LEU A 133 -21.47 -7.97 -20.22
C LEU A 133 -21.40 -9.10 -19.21
N GLU A 134 -22.13 -10.18 -19.48
CA GLU A 134 -22.11 -11.40 -18.68
C GLU A 134 -21.97 -12.61 -19.59
N SER A 135 -21.10 -13.55 -19.20
CA SER A 135 -20.85 -14.79 -19.92
C SER A 135 -21.29 -16.00 -19.08
N ALA A 136 -21.95 -16.96 -19.72
CA ALA A 136 -22.36 -18.22 -19.09
C ALA A 136 -21.97 -19.42 -19.97
N SER A 137 -21.70 -20.57 -19.34
CA SER A 137 -21.45 -21.81 -20.09
C SER A 137 -22.75 -22.36 -20.70
N CYS A 138 -22.62 -22.99 -21.86
CA CYS A 138 -23.73 -23.58 -22.61
C CYS A 138 -23.27 -24.81 -23.39
N ASN A 139 -24.21 -25.66 -23.82
CA ASN A 139 -23.94 -26.83 -24.66
C ASN A 139 -22.84 -27.77 -24.12
N ASN A 140 -22.89 -28.07 -22.83
CA ASN A 140 -21.93 -28.95 -22.13
C ASN A 140 -22.09 -30.45 -22.46
N HIS A 141 -23.01 -30.81 -23.35
CA HIS A 141 -23.16 -32.18 -23.80
C HIS A 141 -22.01 -32.59 -24.72
N GLN A 142 -21.65 -33.87 -24.76
CA GLN A 142 -20.57 -34.35 -25.60
C GLN A 142 -20.91 -34.18 -27.08
N CYS A 143 -19.89 -33.85 -27.89
CA CYS A 143 -20.05 -33.80 -29.33
C CYS A 143 -20.27 -35.20 -29.91
N PRO A 144 -21.13 -35.34 -30.94
CA PRO A 144 -21.27 -36.60 -31.63
C PRO A 144 -19.90 -37.02 -32.17
N VAL A 145 -19.47 -38.22 -31.79
CA VAL A 145 -18.29 -38.82 -32.39
C VAL A 145 -18.58 -38.97 -33.88
N LYS A 146 -17.83 -38.24 -34.72
CA LYS A 146 -17.77 -38.59 -36.14
C LYS A 146 -17.16 -39.99 -36.15
N SER A 147 -18.02 -41.01 -36.21
CA SER A 147 -17.59 -42.35 -36.54
C SER A 147 -17.04 -42.25 -37.95
N THR A 148 -15.74 -41.98 -38.09
CA THR A 148 -15.02 -42.28 -39.31
C THR A 148 -15.21 -43.78 -39.47
N THR A 149 -16.21 -44.15 -40.28
CA THR A 149 -16.41 -45.50 -40.75
C THR A 149 -15.12 -45.88 -41.48
N LEU A 150 -14.14 -46.39 -40.74
CA LEU A 150 -13.15 -47.26 -41.32
C LEU A 150 -13.97 -48.45 -41.84
N LEU A 151 -13.91 -48.63 -43.15
CA LEU A 151 -14.48 -49.74 -43.90
C LEU A 151 -14.39 -51.04 -43.07
N PRO A 152 -15.43 -51.88 -43.04
CA PRO A 152 -15.44 -53.06 -42.20
C PRO A 152 -14.37 -54.05 -42.70
N THR A 153 -13.23 -54.10 -42.01
CA THR A 153 -12.39 -55.30 -42.08
C THR A 153 -12.95 -56.27 -41.05
N THR A 154 -13.70 -57.23 -41.56
CA THR A 154 -14.14 -58.43 -40.86
C THR A 154 -13.01 -59.04 -40.02
N ARG A 155 -13.17 -59.11 -38.69
CA ARG A 155 -12.89 -60.35 -37.91
C ARG A 155 -13.41 -60.29 -36.45
N THR A 156 -14.39 -61.15 -36.19
CA THR A 156 -14.54 -62.06 -35.04
C THR A 156 -14.57 -61.50 -33.60
N THR A 157 -15.79 -61.53 -33.06
CA THR A 157 -16.23 -61.82 -31.68
C THR A 157 -15.18 -62.03 -30.59
N ALA A 158 -15.25 -61.21 -29.54
CA ALA A 158 -15.18 -61.68 -28.15
C ALA A 158 -15.79 -60.61 -27.22
N SER A 159 -16.91 -60.97 -26.59
CA SER A 159 -17.52 -60.28 -25.46
C SER A 159 -16.59 -60.28 -24.26
N THR A 160 -16.31 -59.12 -23.65
CA THR A 160 -16.00 -59.07 -22.20
C THR A 160 -16.40 -57.72 -21.64
N SER A 161 -17.42 -57.76 -20.79
CA SER A 161 -17.89 -56.69 -19.91
C SER A 161 -17.00 -56.63 -18.66
N THR A 162 -16.20 -55.59 -18.54
CA THR A 162 -15.44 -55.21 -17.32
C THR A 162 -14.77 -53.85 -17.63
N THR A 163 -14.71 -52.80 -16.79
CA THR A 163 -14.53 -52.69 -15.34
C THR A 163 -14.76 -51.22 -14.92
N SER A 164 -14.84 -51.02 -13.61
CA SER A 164 -14.37 -49.86 -12.83
C SER A 164 -15.19 -48.57 -12.80
N GLN A 165 -15.98 -48.51 -11.74
CA GLN A 165 -15.98 -47.38 -10.80
C GLN A 165 -14.58 -46.77 -10.62
N SER A 166 -14.49 -45.44 -10.64
CA SER A 166 -13.74 -44.69 -9.63
C SER A 166 -14.13 -43.22 -9.66
N SER A 167 -14.86 -42.83 -8.63
CA SER A 167 -14.97 -41.47 -8.13
C SER A 167 -13.59 -40.87 -7.86
N SER A 168 -13.34 -39.66 -8.35
CA SER A 168 -12.37 -38.76 -7.73
C SER A 168 -12.86 -37.33 -7.87
N THR A 169 -13.40 -36.83 -6.77
CA THR A 169 -13.52 -35.42 -6.45
C THR A 169 -12.22 -34.69 -6.77
N ASN A 170 -12.28 -33.60 -7.53
CA ASN A 170 -11.34 -32.51 -7.34
C ASN A 170 -11.99 -31.17 -7.68
N SER A 171 -11.87 -30.28 -6.70
CA SER A 171 -12.51 -28.97 -6.67
C SER A 171 -11.60 -27.90 -7.25
N MET A 172 -12.22 -26.77 -7.58
CA MET A 172 -11.64 -25.44 -7.84
C MET A 172 -10.98 -25.32 -9.23
N ILE A 173 -11.05 -24.20 -9.95
CA ILE A 173 -10.72 -22.84 -9.51
C ILE A 173 -11.53 -21.84 -10.36
N TYR A 174 -12.28 -20.94 -9.70
CA TYR A 174 -12.78 -19.73 -10.34
C TYR A 174 -11.65 -18.72 -10.41
N MET A 175 -11.18 -18.36 -11.60
CA MET A 175 -10.30 -17.21 -11.78
C MET A 175 -11.13 -15.97 -12.09
N THR A 176 -11.37 -15.15 -11.07
CA THR A 176 -11.79 -13.75 -11.25
C THR A 176 -10.56 -12.93 -11.61
N ILE A 177 -10.41 -12.61 -12.89
CA ILE A 177 -9.40 -11.68 -13.37
C ILE A 177 -9.85 -10.26 -12.96
N LYS A 178 -9.37 -9.76 -11.82
CA LYS A 178 -9.32 -8.32 -11.54
C LYS A 178 -8.30 -7.69 -12.49
N ARG A 179 -8.75 -7.01 -13.55
CA ARG A 179 -7.94 -5.97 -14.20
C ARG A 179 -8.16 -4.67 -13.43
N ARG A 180 -7.04 -3.99 -13.15
CA ARG A 180 -6.95 -2.70 -12.44
C ARG A 180 -7.93 -1.67 -12.96
#